data_AF-A0A117LEW5-F1
#
_entry.id   AF-A0A117LEW5-F1
#
_cell.length_a   1.000
_cell.length_b   1.000
_cell.length_c   1.000
_cell.angle_alpha   90.00
_cell.angle_beta   90.00
_cell.angle_gamma   90.00
#
_symmetry.space_group_name_H-M   'P 1'
#
loop_
_entity.id
_entity.type
_entity.pdbx_description
1 polymer ?
#
loop_
_entity_poly.entity_id
_entity_poly.type
_entity_poly.pdbx_seq_one_letter_code
_entity_poly.pdbx_strand_id
1 'polypeptide(L)'
;MHSCRCETSKINNPIIRRVIFSADVIPLGRSMPIYDNILTSVRSIHRLNAIQGIKILLSAWDEPLYGEDAYQAMDLVLGYLQRFHTAVIKLVRAKTSQHEMELCRRTIAELGLPEMMANPLTSRSFQSCLKILDRRDILNL
;
A
#
# COMPACT_ATOMS: atom_id res chain seq x y z
N MET A 1 36.40 -8.53 -29.60
CA MET A 1 36.85 -8.79 -28.22
C MET A 1 36.04 -7.96 -27.26
N HIS A 2 35.09 -8.56 -26.54
CA HIS A 2 34.82 -8.33 -25.10
C HIS A 2 33.75 -9.35 -24.69
N SER A 3 34.24 -10.49 -24.18
CA SER A 3 33.46 -11.59 -23.63
C SER A 3 32.92 -11.15 -22.27
N CYS A 4 31.60 -11.12 -22.11
CA CYS A 4 30.96 -11.09 -20.79
C CYS A 4 31.26 -12.42 -20.11
N ARG A 5 32.21 -12.42 -19.16
CA ARG A 5 32.39 -13.53 -18.23
C ARG A 5 31.41 -13.33 -17.08
N CYS A 6 30.40 -14.18 -17.00
CA CYS A 6 29.75 -14.46 -15.72
C CYS A 6 30.76 -15.21 -14.87
N GLU A 7 31.50 -14.48 -14.02
CA GLU A 7 32.26 -15.09 -12.95
C GLU A 7 31.28 -15.63 -11.91
N THR A 8 31.07 -16.94 -11.92
CA THR A 8 30.48 -17.68 -10.81
C THR A 8 31.46 -17.66 -9.66
N SER A 9 31.49 -16.57 -8.91
CA SER A 9 32.09 -16.55 -7.58
C SER A 9 31.30 -17.52 -6.71
N LYS A 10 32.03 -18.41 -6.02
CA LYS A 10 31.48 -19.42 -5.13
C LYS A 10 30.67 -18.73 -4.04
N ILE A 11 29.35 -18.64 -4.23
CA ILE A 11 28.45 -18.12 -3.21
C ILE A 11 28.32 -19.20 -2.14
N ASN A 12 29.21 -19.16 -1.16
CA ASN A 12 28.95 -19.73 0.17
C ASN A 12 27.82 -18.90 0.79
N ASN A 13 26.58 -19.10 0.33
CA ASN A 13 25.43 -18.33 0.79
C ASN A 13 24.87 -19.00 2.05
N PRO A 14 24.94 -18.39 3.24
CA PRO A 14 24.06 -18.80 4.32
C PRO A 14 22.64 -18.48 3.82
N ILE A 15 21.89 -19.54 3.50
CA ILE A 15 20.50 -19.51 3.04
C ILE A 15 19.79 -18.29 3.61
N ILE A 16 19.39 -17.33 2.76
CA ILE A 16 18.65 -16.12 3.19
C ILE A 16 17.28 -16.58 3.70
N ARG A 17 17.21 -16.99 4.96
CA ARG A 17 15.96 -17.30 5.65
C ARG A 17 15.41 -15.95 6.09
N ARG A 18 14.21 -15.58 5.60
CA ARG A 18 13.41 -14.37 5.94
C ARG A 18 13.46 -13.23 4.89
N VAL A 19 13.22 -13.57 3.62
CA VAL A 19 12.84 -12.61 2.57
C VAL A 19 11.33 -12.66 2.35
N ILE A 20 10.69 -11.50 2.21
CA ILE A 20 9.26 -11.37 1.89
C ILE A 20 9.12 -10.76 0.50
N PHE A 21 8.36 -11.43 -0.37
CA PHE A 21 7.89 -10.88 -1.64
C PHE A 21 6.48 -10.35 -1.42
N SER A 22 6.30 -9.04 -1.48
CA SER A 22 5.03 -8.36 -1.18
C SER A 22 4.27 -7.88 -2.42
N ALA A 23 4.88 -7.97 -3.61
CA ALA A 23 4.31 -7.51 -4.86
C ALA A 23 3.81 -6.06 -4.75
N ASP A 24 2.49 -5.84 -4.87
CA ASP A 24 1.80 -4.55 -4.83
C ASP A 24 1.19 -4.19 -3.47
N VAL A 25 1.29 -5.07 -2.47
CA VAL A 25 0.65 -4.91 -1.15
C VAL A 25 1.23 -3.74 -0.36
N ILE A 26 2.53 -3.46 -0.54
CA ILE A 26 3.24 -2.35 0.13
C ILE A 26 3.56 -1.30 -0.93
N PRO A 27 2.62 -0.41 -1.29
CA PRO A 27 2.91 0.71 -2.17
C PRO A 27 3.86 1.67 -1.45
N LEU A 28 5.06 1.86 -1.98
CA LEU A 28 5.97 2.87 -1.47
C LEU A 28 5.67 4.24 -2.10
N GLY A 29 5.85 5.29 -1.31
CA GLY A 29 5.61 6.68 -1.72
C GLY A 29 4.15 7.14 -1.63
N ARG A 30 3.87 8.31 -2.22
CA ARG A 30 2.53 8.92 -2.31
C ARG A 30 1.75 8.38 -3.53
N SER A 31 1.89 7.10 -3.84
CA SER A 31 1.13 6.47 -4.91
C SER A 31 -0.31 6.19 -4.45
N MET A 32 -1.25 6.18 -5.39
CA MET A 32 -2.64 5.86 -5.06
C MET A 32 -2.74 4.39 -4.58
N PRO A 33 -3.38 4.11 -3.44
CA PRO A 33 -3.51 2.74 -2.98
C PRO A 33 -4.65 2.05 -3.75
N ILE A 34 -4.34 0.90 -4.35
CA ILE A 34 -5.28 0.10 -5.15
C ILE A 34 -5.62 -1.17 -4.39
N TYR A 35 -6.90 -1.37 -4.11
CA TYR A 35 -7.42 -2.57 -3.45
C TYR A 35 -8.92 -2.71 -3.68
N ASP A 36 -9.43 -3.94 -3.59
CA ASP A 36 -10.87 -4.21 -3.65
C ASP A 36 -11.54 -4.15 -2.27
N ASN A 37 -10.78 -4.47 -1.20
CA ASN A 37 -11.28 -4.43 0.17
C ASN A 37 -10.19 -3.92 1.13
N ILE A 38 -10.42 -2.73 1.69
CA ILE A 38 -9.48 -2.05 2.58
C ILE A 38 -9.18 -2.84 3.86
N LEU A 39 -10.17 -3.52 4.46
CA LEU A 39 -9.95 -4.30 5.68
C LEU A 39 -9.12 -5.54 5.39
N THR A 40 -9.33 -6.19 4.24
CA THR A 40 -8.49 -7.30 3.80
C THR A 40 -7.05 -6.84 3.58
N SER A 41 -6.85 -5.68 2.93
CA SER A 41 -5.51 -5.12 2.73
C SER A 41 -4.80 -4.83 4.06
N VAL A 42 -5.47 -4.17 5.00
CA VAL A 42 -4.90 -3.90 6.34
C VAL A 42 -4.57 -5.21 7.07
N ARG A 43 -5.47 -6.22 7.04
CA ARG A 43 -5.20 -7.54 7.64
C ARG A 43 -3.98 -8.22 7.03
N SER A 44 -3.80 -8.14 5.71
CA SER A 44 -2.63 -8.70 5.03
C SER A 44 -1.35 -8.02 5.48
N ILE A 45 -1.34 -6.69 5.57
CA ILE A 45 -0.17 -5.94 6.03
C ILE A 45 0.15 -6.26 7.50
N HIS A 46 -0.85 -6.34 8.38
CA HIS A 46 -0.64 -6.77 9.76
C HIS A 46 -0.01 -8.16 9.87
N ARG A 47 -0.46 -9.11 9.04
CA ARG A 47 0.12 -10.46 9.00
C ARG A 47 1.58 -10.44 8.56
N LEU A 48 1.93 -9.60 7.59
CA LEU A 48 3.32 -9.42 7.17
C LEU A 48 4.14 -8.76 8.28
N ASN A 49 3.61 -7.72 8.91
CA ASN A 49 4.29 -6.97 9.98
C ASN A 49 4.55 -7.84 11.23
N ALA A 50 3.70 -8.84 11.48
CA ALA A 50 3.86 -9.78 12.60
C ALA A 50 4.99 -10.81 12.39
N ILE A 51 5.52 -10.97 11.17
CA ILE A 51 6.61 -11.90 10.89
C ILE A 51 7.90 -11.34 11.49
N GLN A 52 8.52 -12.08 12.42
CA GLN A 52 9.72 -11.60 13.10
C GLN A 52 11.01 -11.84 12.30
N GLY A 53 11.88 -10.83 12.33
CA GLY A 53 13.22 -10.84 11.75
C GLY A 53 13.25 -10.87 10.22
N ILE A 54 12.28 -10.23 9.56
CA ILE A 54 12.36 -9.95 8.12
C ILE A 54 13.71 -9.29 7.83
N LYS A 55 14.44 -9.87 6.88
CA LYS A 55 15.74 -9.36 6.45
C LYS A 55 15.63 -8.51 5.21
N ILE A 56 14.75 -8.90 4.29
CA ILE A 56 14.53 -8.20 3.03
C ILE A 56 13.04 -8.23 2.71
N LEU A 57 12.48 -7.08 2.35
CA LEU A 57 11.15 -6.92 1.77
C LEU A 57 11.30 -6.46 0.32
N LEU A 58 10.74 -7.25 -0.60
CA LEU A 58 10.76 -6.99 -2.03
C LEU A 58 9.36 -6.59 -2.48
N SER A 59 9.20 -5.36 -2.99
CA SER A 59 8.00 -4.92 -3.70
C SER A 59 8.17 -5.13 -5.21
N ALA A 60 7.09 -5.05 -5.98
CA ALA A 60 7.12 -5.24 -7.43
C ALA A 60 7.76 -4.07 -8.18
N TRP A 61 7.79 -2.87 -7.58
CA TRP A 61 8.08 -1.62 -8.29
C TRP A 61 9.18 -0.77 -7.67
N ASP A 62 9.68 -1.15 -6.49
CA ASP A 62 10.66 -0.38 -5.76
C ASP A 62 11.89 -1.21 -5.38
N GLU A 63 12.90 -0.51 -4.89
CA GLU A 63 14.12 -1.13 -4.38
C GLU A 63 13.84 -2.00 -3.14
N PRO A 64 14.64 -3.07 -2.93
CA PRO A 64 14.56 -3.89 -1.73
C PRO A 64 14.71 -3.07 -0.46
N LEU A 65 13.83 -3.29 0.52
CA LEU A 65 13.94 -2.72 1.86
C LEU A 65 14.56 -3.75 2.81
N TYR A 66 15.40 -3.30 3.73
CA TYR A 66 16.21 -4.18 4.58
C TYR A 66 15.89 -4.01 6.06
N GLY A 67 15.80 -5.13 6.79
CA GLY A 67 15.64 -5.13 8.24
C GLY A 67 14.50 -4.24 8.72
N GLU A 68 14.81 -3.27 9.59
CA GLU A 68 13.84 -2.34 10.18
C GLU A 68 13.13 -1.45 9.15
N ASP A 69 13.76 -1.13 8.02
CA ASP A 69 13.13 -0.32 6.97
C ASP A 69 11.90 -1.02 6.38
N ALA A 70 11.91 -2.36 6.35
CA ALA A 70 10.76 -3.15 5.92
C ALA A 70 9.57 -2.97 6.87
N TYR A 71 9.81 -2.96 8.18
CA TYR A 71 8.76 -2.76 9.19
C TYR A 71 8.23 -1.33 9.17
N GLN A 72 9.13 -0.35 9.10
CA GLN A 72 8.74 1.07 8.99
C GLN A 72 7.90 1.32 7.74
N ALA A 73 8.23 0.71 6.60
CA ALA A 73 7.44 0.82 5.39
C ALA A 73 6.02 0.25 5.57
N MET A 74 5.88 -0.91 6.21
CA MET A 74 4.56 -1.50 6.50
C MET A 74 3.72 -0.59 7.40
N ASP A 75 4.31 -0.01 8.45
CA ASP A 75 3.64 0.95 9.32
C ASP A 75 3.23 2.24 8.59
N LEU A 76 4.09 2.75 7.71
CA LEU A 76 3.79 3.91 6.87
C LEU A 76 2.60 3.66 5.93
N VAL A 77 2.54 2.47 5.32
CA VAL A 77 1.42 2.06 4.46
C VAL A 77 0.14 1.93 5.28
N LEU A 78 0.17 1.31 6.47
CA LEU A 78 -1.00 1.24 7.36
C LEU A 78 -1.52 2.64 7.71
N GLY A 79 -0.62 3.55 8.11
CA GLY A 79 -0.96 4.94 8.38
C GLY A 79 -1.54 5.66 7.15
N TYR A 80 -1.02 5.36 5.95
CA TYR A 80 -1.54 5.93 4.72
C TYR A 80 -2.96 5.44 4.39
N LEU A 81 -3.24 4.14 4.52
CA LEU A 81 -4.59 3.59 4.34
C LEU A 81 -5.60 4.21 5.30
N GLN A 82 -5.21 4.41 6.57
CA GLN A 82 -6.07 5.07 7.56
C GLN A 82 -6.35 6.54 7.19
N ARG A 83 -5.34 7.30 6.75
CA ARG A 83 -5.53 8.68 6.28
C ARG A 83 -6.44 8.74 5.05
N PHE A 84 -6.24 7.84 4.09
CA PHE A 84 -7.06 7.71 2.90
C PHE A 84 -8.54 7.48 3.28
N HIS A 85 -8.80 6.48 4.12
CA HIS A 85 -10.14 6.15 4.59
C HIS A 85 -10.80 7.33 5.34
N THR A 86 -10.04 8.01 6.20
CA THR A 86 -10.50 9.19 6.93
C THR A 86 -10.91 10.33 5.99
N ALA A 87 -10.11 10.58 4.94
CA ALA A 87 -10.42 11.60 3.94
C ALA A 87 -11.72 11.29 3.19
N VAL A 88 -11.91 10.03 2.78
CA VAL A 88 -13.15 9.58 2.13
C VAL A 88 -14.37 9.79 3.04
N ILE A 89 -14.32 9.34 4.30
CA ILE A 89 -15.44 9.51 5.25
C ILE A 89 -15.77 10.99 5.45
N LYS A 90 -14.75 11.83 5.64
CA LYS A 90 -14.92 13.28 5.86
C LYS A 90 -15.68 13.92 4.69
N LEU A 91 -15.32 13.57 3.45
CA LEU A 91 -15.95 14.12 2.25
C LEU A 91 -17.39 13.64 2.06
N VAL A 92 -17.67 12.36 2.32
CA VAL A 92 -19.02 11.79 2.22
C VAL A 92 -19.96 12.41 3.25
N ARG A 93 -19.50 12.55 4.50
CA ARG A 93 -20.31 13.10 5.60
C ARG A 93 -20.61 14.59 5.45
N ALA A 94 -19.83 15.33 4.67
CA ALA A 94 -20.07 16.73 4.35
C ALA A 94 -21.32 16.97 3.46
N LYS A 95 -22.13 15.92 3.17
CA LYS A 95 -23.47 15.99 2.55
C LYS A 95 -23.51 16.73 1.21
N THR A 96 -22.61 16.41 0.30
CA THR A 96 -22.87 16.69 -1.12
C THR A 96 -23.31 15.38 -1.76
N SER A 97 -24.57 15.29 -2.22
CA SER A 97 -25.03 14.19 -3.07
C SER A 97 -24.16 14.19 -4.34
N GLN A 98 -23.10 13.39 -4.34
CA GLN A 98 -22.11 13.39 -5.41
C GLN A 98 -22.05 12.02 -6.04
N HIS A 99 -22.02 12.03 -7.38
CA HIS A 99 -21.64 10.86 -8.15
C HIS A 99 -20.27 10.36 -7.69
N GLU A 100 -20.09 9.05 -7.64
CA GLU A 100 -18.89 8.38 -7.12
C GLU A 100 -17.57 8.94 -7.69
N MET A 101 -17.58 9.34 -8.95
CA MET A 101 -16.39 9.91 -9.61
C MET A 101 -16.04 11.32 -9.14
N GLU A 102 -17.01 12.13 -8.75
CA GLU A 102 -16.75 13.44 -8.19
C GLU A 102 -16.14 13.32 -6.79
N LEU A 103 -16.64 12.36 -5.99
CA LEU A 103 -16.05 12.04 -4.69
C LEU A 103 -14.61 11.54 -4.84
N CYS A 104 -14.35 10.68 -5.83
CA CYS A 104 -13.01 10.20 -6.17
C CYS A 104 -12.06 11.37 -6.47
N ARG A 105 -12.44 12.28 -7.39
CA ARG A 105 -11.60 13.45 -7.74
C ARG A 105 -11.31 14.33 -6.53
N ARG A 106 -12.33 14.66 -5.73
CA ARG A 106 -12.14 15.51 -4.54
C ARG A 106 -11.25 14.85 -3.49
N THR A 107 -11.35 13.54 -3.32
CA THR A 107 -10.47 12.84 -2.37
C THR A 107 -9.03 12.80 -2.88
N ILE A 108 -8.83 12.56 -4.17
CA ILE A 108 -7.51 12.65 -4.81
C ILE A 108 -6.91 14.04 -4.60
N ALA A 109 -7.69 15.11 -4.77
CA ALA A 109 -7.25 16.48 -4.52
C ALA A 109 -6.91 16.74 -3.04
N GLU A 110 -7.74 16.30 -2.09
CA GLU A 110 -7.49 16.43 -0.63
C GLU A 110 -6.19 15.70 -0.21
N LEU A 111 -5.88 14.59 -0.87
CA LEU A 111 -4.65 13.82 -0.63
C LEU A 111 -3.42 14.41 -1.33
N GLY A 112 -3.58 15.50 -2.10
CA GLY A 112 -2.51 16.12 -2.88
C GLY A 112 -2.01 15.22 -4.02
N LEU A 113 -2.87 14.34 -4.53
CA LEU A 113 -2.56 13.42 -5.63
C LEU A 113 -2.93 14.05 -6.98
N PRO A 114 -2.23 13.69 -8.08
CA PRO A 114 -2.57 14.16 -9.42
C PRO A 114 -3.98 13.73 -9.85
N GLU A 115 -4.73 14.65 -10.48
CA GLU A 115 -6.11 14.40 -10.93
C GLU A 115 -6.21 13.20 -11.90
N MET A 116 -5.19 12.98 -12.73
CA MET A 116 -5.11 11.84 -13.64
C MET A 116 -5.18 10.47 -12.95
N MET A 117 -4.99 10.42 -11.62
CA MET A 117 -5.19 9.20 -10.84
C MET A 117 -6.68 8.86 -10.65
N ALA A 118 -7.62 9.75 -10.99
CA ALA A 118 -9.06 9.46 -10.91
C ALA A 118 -9.50 8.54 -12.05
N ASN A 119 -9.46 7.23 -11.81
CA ASN A 119 -9.77 6.21 -12.82
C ASN A 119 -10.60 5.05 -12.22
N PRO A 120 -11.06 4.08 -13.03
CA PRO A 120 -11.88 2.98 -12.52
C PRO A 120 -11.19 2.09 -11.46
N LEU A 121 -9.87 1.92 -11.51
CA LEU A 121 -9.13 1.16 -10.50
C LEU A 121 -9.20 1.85 -9.15
N THR A 122 -9.01 3.17 -9.15
CA THR A 122 -9.04 3.97 -7.92
C THR A 122 -10.44 4.09 -7.37
N SER A 123 -11.46 4.16 -8.24
CA SER A 123 -12.88 4.11 -7.88
C SER A 123 -13.21 2.93 -6.97
N ARG A 124 -12.65 1.74 -7.25
CA ARG A 124 -12.89 0.55 -6.44
C ARG A 124 -12.34 0.67 -5.03
N SER A 125 -11.16 1.27 -4.86
CA SER A 125 -10.62 1.60 -3.53
C SER A 125 -11.57 2.53 -2.77
N PHE A 126 -12.10 3.56 -3.44
CA PHE A 126 -13.10 4.46 -2.85
C PHE A 126 -14.37 3.73 -2.41
N GLN A 127 -14.95 2.93 -3.31
CA GLN A 127 -16.14 2.14 -3.02
C GLN A 127 -15.93 1.19 -1.84
N SER A 128 -14.72 0.65 -1.67
CA SER A 128 -14.40 -0.16 -0.49
C SER A 128 -14.51 0.65 0.82
N CYS A 129 -14.07 1.91 0.85
CA CYS A 129 -14.23 2.77 2.03
C CYS A 129 -15.70 3.08 2.32
N LEU A 130 -16.51 3.28 1.28
CA LEU A 130 -17.95 3.55 1.39
C LEU A 130 -18.73 2.39 2.02
N LYS A 131 -18.25 1.15 1.89
CA LYS A 131 -18.89 -0.03 2.50
C LYS A 131 -18.72 -0.08 4.02
N ILE A 132 -17.83 0.73 4.60
CA ILE A 132 -17.48 0.71 6.03
C ILE A 132 -17.46 2.10 6.66
N LEU A 133 -18.36 3.01 6.23
CA LEU A 133 -18.42 4.41 6.67
C LEU A 133 -18.54 4.61 8.19
N ASP A 134 -19.10 3.64 8.90
CA ASP A 134 -19.27 3.70 10.36
C ASP A 134 -17.98 3.36 11.11
N ARG A 135 -17.01 2.75 10.43
CA ARG A 135 -15.72 2.39 11.01
C ARG A 135 -14.76 3.56 10.88
N ARG A 136 -14.43 4.22 12.00
CA ARG A 136 -13.45 5.32 12.02
C ARG A 136 -12.01 4.82 11.97
N ASP A 137 -11.73 3.75 12.70
CA ASP A 137 -10.40 3.14 12.79
C ASP A 137 -10.41 1.78 12.06
N ILE A 138 -9.64 1.69 10.98
CA ILE A 138 -9.50 0.48 10.18
C ILE A 138 -8.28 -0.34 10.57
N LEU A 139 -7.40 0.18 11.44
CA LEU A 139 -6.16 -0.48 11.85
C LEU A 139 -6.37 -1.42 13.03
N ASN A 140 -7.37 -1.16 13.88
CA ASN A 140 -7.76 -2.04 14.97
C ASN A 140 -8.78 -3.08 14.49
N LEU A 141 -8.32 -4.31 14.19
CA LEU A 141 -9.05 -5.36 13.43
C LEU A 141 -9.32 -6.64 14.20
#